data_AF-A0A2D5XLR7-F1
#
_entry.id   AF-A0A2D5XLR7-F1
#
_cell.length_a   1.000
_cell.length_b   1.000
_cell.length_c   1.000
_cell.angle_alpha   90.00
_cell.angle_beta   90.00
_cell.angle_gamma   90.00
#
_symmetry.space_group_name_H-M   'P 1'
#
loop_
_entity.id
_entity.type
_entity.pdbx_description
1 polymer ?
#
loop_
_entity_poly.entity_id
_entity_poly.type
_entity_poly.pdbx_seq_one_letter_code
_entity_poly.pdbx_strand_id
1 'polypeptide(L)'
;MASLLNFRFLPFLVLFSLGALLVADSRSQPTMLGDEDLVGTWEGIDENTDFEQLIVSKDGTLTVGGLKGTWKTLGLSRLRYTLDGETLTVRYKIKKDLLTITADGEKLVYRRKSKAAKPPEKQPESSGSKGNPLGKGVPQASDPFLRRFSGDGLTLELRANPGGYRGELRQGEAIWPIEATREGLSLTGTFTADQISYGFVAHLEGDRLNLKSGGRTYSLRAAGGAGARIPPALTGVAQGKTTRFVHPKGYFSFDLPQGWSAGGEFEGGMLVNPGLKEGDSLDVVLLVNYGELDQGEVGRSPAALLDANSAEFRRNMRGQEIILEKAVKKAKPVLVKDVPGAVQEWIGRTQNGKPLRLWLGAVVKREYYMTVTAILLSKKEGAYLPGAKRIFFSLAPKPPKRNPEAEAALAGQSIAKTDNNAGGFSGTTYEFSAGGSVTTEFLFSGITGSVDVGGSNTEHGTYEVVGQMLYMYFRSGQVSGELVKERGRLTGVRLGEAFYPLR
;
A
#
# COMPACT_ATOMS: atom_id res chain seq x y z
N MET A 1 5.13 -3.67 -6.88
CA MET A 1 4.09 -3.23 -5.93
C MET A 1 4.06 -4.23 -4.79
N ALA A 2 4.32 -3.74 -3.57
CA ALA A 2 4.40 -4.50 -2.36
C ALA A 2 3.33 -3.98 -1.38
N SER A 3 2.12 -4.49 -1.52
CA SER A 3 1.03 -4.24 -0.57
C SER A 3 1.48 -4.56 0.86
N LEU A 4 0.96 -3.84 1.84
CA LEU A 4 1.16 -4.00 3.28
C LEU A 4 1.10 -5.45 3.82
N LEU A 5 0.54 -6.38 3.03
CA LEU A 5 0.28 -7.77 3.38
C LEU A 5 0.77 -8.76 2.31
N ASN A 6 1.76 -8.41 1.48
CA ASN A 6 2.25 -9.26 0.39
C ASN A 6 3.08 -10.46 0.91
N PHE A 7 2.41 -11.44 1.54
CA PHE A 7 2.94 -12.68 2.13
C PHE A 7 3.49 -13.69 1.08
N ARG A 8 4.01 -13.23 -0.06
CA ARG A 8 4.34 -14.10 -1.21
C ARG A 8 5.52 -15.05 -0.99
N PHE A 9 6.32 -14.87 0.07
CA PHE A 9 7.46 -15.73 0.39
C PHE A 9 7.56 -16.07 1.89
N LEU A 10 6.61 -16.86 2.41
CA LEU A 10 7.01 -17.89 3.37
C LEU A 10 7.51 -19.11 2.55
N PRO A 11 8.74 -19.61 2.78
CA PRO A 11 9.13 -20.90 2.24
C PRO A 11 8.21 -21.99 2.81
N PHE A 12 7.75 -22.89 1.95
CA PHE A 12 6.78 -23.97 2.22
C PHE A 12 6.89 -24.56 3.64
N LEU A 13 5.87 -24.29 4.48
CA LEU A 13 5.58 -25.17 5.60
C LEU A 13 4.93 -26.43 5.02
N VAL A 14 5.69 -27.53 4.95
CA VAL A 14 5.27 -28.75 4.25
C VAL A 14 4.06 -29.39 4.95
N LEU A 15 2.90 -29.37 4.28
CA LEU A 15 1.70 -30.11 4.65
C LEU A 15 1.16 -30.86 3.42
N PHE A 16 0.65 -32.09 3.65
CA PHE A 16 0.38 -33.09 2.62
C PHE A 16 -1.01 -32.95 1.97
N SER A 17 -1.13 -33.53 0.76
CA SER A 17 -2.19 -33.31 -0.22
C SER A 17 -3.47 -34.14 -0.07
N LEU A 18 -4.61 -33.55 -0.50
CA LEU A 18 -5.70 -34.06 -1.38
C LEU A 18 -6.80 -32.97 -1.46
N GLY A 19 -7.78 -32.95 -2.36
CA GLY A 19 -8.13 -33.78 -3.53
C GLY A 19 -9.55 -33.38 -4.01
N ALA A 20 -9.84 -33.29 -5.32
CA ALA A 20 -11.12 -32.73 -5.81
C ALA A 20 -11.76 -33.49 -6.98
N LEU A 21 -13.10 -33.52 -7.02
CA LEU A 21 -13.92 -33.94 -8.16
C LEU A 21 -15.12 -32.99 -8.31
N LEU A 22 -15.53 -32.69 -9.56
CA LEU A 22 -16.70 -31.86 -9.88
C LEU A 22 -17.47 -32.44 -11.07
N VAL A 23 -18.80 -32.35 -11.02
CA VAL A 23 -19.74 -32.81 -12.06
C VAL A 23 -20.32 -31.59 -12.80
N ALA A 24 -20.58 -31.72 -14.10
CA ALA A 24 -21.14 -30.66 -14.95
C ALA A 24 -22.64 -30.87 -15.22
N ASP A 25 -23.38 -29.76 -15.39
CA ASP A 25 -24.82 -29.76 -15.67
C ASP A 25 -25.16 -28.93 -16.94
N SER A 26 -26.38 -29.16 -17.43
CA SER A 26 -26.92 -28.91 -18.76
C SER A 26 -27.21 -27.43 -19.12
N ARG A 27 -27.33 -27.17 -20.43
CA ARG A 27 -27.39 -25.80 -21.00
C ARG A 27 -28.78 -25.41 -21.47
N SER A 28 -29.24 -24.24 -21.04
CA SER A 28 -30.25 -23.44 -21.77
C SER A 28 -29.56 -22.49 -22.76
N GLN A 29 -30.22 -22.19 -23.90
CA GLN A 29 -29.68 -21.26 -24.90
C GLN A 29 -29.63 -19.82 -24.34
N PRO A 30 -28.52 -19.09 -24.51
CA PRO A 30 -28.39 -17.73 -23.99
C PRO A 30 -29.13 -16.72 -24.86
N THR A 31 -29.90 -15.84 -24.23
CA THR A 31 -30.41 -14.61 -24.85
C THR A 31 -29.23 -13.75 -25.32
N MET A 32 -29.32 -13.19 -26.53
CA MET A 32 -28.31 -12.26 -27.07
C MET A 32 -28.23 -11.01 -26.19
N LEU A 33 -27.04 -10.72 -25.65
CA LEU A 33 -26.74 -9.51 -24.86
C LEU A 33 -26.04 -8.49 -25.77
N GLY A 34 -26.35 -7.20 -25.61
CA GLY A 34 -25.73 -6.10 -26.35
C GLY A 34 -24.71 -5.33 -25.51
N ASP A 35 -23.89 -4.50 -26.16
CA ASP A 35 -22.90 -3.64 -25.48
C ASP A 35 -23.56 -2.69 -24.46
N GLU A 36 -24.79 -2.22 -24.73
CA GLU A 36 -25.59 -1.40 -23.82
C GLU A 36 -25.89 -2.08 -22.48
N ASP A 37 -25.92 -3.42 -22.42
CA ASP A 37 -26.17 -4.16 -21.17
C ASP A 37 -25.00 -4.01 -20.18
N LEU A 38 -23.78 -3.82 -20.66
CA LEU A 38 -22.60 -3.58 -19.82
C LEU A 38 -22.59 -2.17 -19.21
N VAL A 39 -23.20 -1.17 -19.86
CA VAL A 39 -23.11 0.24 -19.46
C VAL A 39 -23.86 0.50 -18.13
N GLY A 40 -23.20 1.17 -17.20
CA GLY A 40 -23.74 1.54 -15.90
C GLY A 40 -22.71 1.46 -14.77
N THR A 41 -23.21 1.59 -13.54
CA THR A 41 -22.43 1.41 -12.32
C THR A 41 -22.68 0.04 -11.74
N TRP A 42 -21.60 -0.68 -11.45
CA TRP A 42 -21.57 -1.99 -10.85
C TRP A 42 -20.78 -1.95 -9.54
N GLU A 43 -21.21 -2.76 -8.57
CA GLU A 43 -20.65 -2.86 -7.22
C GLU A 43 -20.31 -4.33 -6.97
N GLY A 44 -19.07 -4.62 -6.60
CA GLY A 44 -18.61 -5.98 -6.34
C GLY A 44 -19.29 -6.60 -5.13
N ILE A 45 -19.71 -7.86 -5.25
CA ILE A 45 -20.51 -8.57 -4.23
C ILE A 45 -19.94 -9.94 -3.82
N ASP A 46 -18.79 -10.34 -4.36
CA ASP A 46 -18.06 -11.52 -3.91
C ASP A 46 -16.77 -11.15 -3.15
N GLU A 47 -16.05 -12.16 -2.67
CA GLU A 47 -14.82 -11.97 -1.90
C GLU A 47 -13.61 -11.46 -2.69
N ASN A 48 -13.68 -11.50 -4.03
CA ASN A 48 -12.66 -10.98 -4.92
C ASN A 48 -12.90 -9.51 -5.26
N THR A 49 -14.17 -9.09 -5.25
CA THR A 49 -14.65 -7.76 -5.66
C THR A 49 -15.26 -6.92 -4.52
N ASP A 50 -15.27 -7.40 -3.25
CA ASP A 50 -15.93 -6.76 -2.09
C ASP A 50 -15.62 -5.24 -2.02
N PHE A 51 -16.64 -4.41 -2.24
CA PHE A 51 -16.61 -2.93 -2.30
C PHE A 51 -15.91 -2.28 -3.52
N GLU A 52 -15.46 -3.05 -4.50
CA GLU A 52 -14.95 -2.51 -5.77
C GLU A 52 -16.10 -1.89 -6.58
N GLN A 53 -15.89 -0.65 -7.05
CA GLN A 53 -16.80 0.01 -7.98
C GLN A 53 -16.25 -0.11 -9.41
N LEU A 54 -17.09 -0.65 -10.29
CA LEU A 54 -16.85 -0.80 -11.72
C LEU A 54 -17.85 0.12 -12.46
N ILE A 55 -17.34 1.14 -13.14
CA ILE A 55 -18.14 2.08 -13.94
C ILE A 55 -17.82 1.85 -15.41
N VAL A 56 -18.83 1.46 -16.19
CA VAL A 56 -18.73 1.22 -17.62
C VAL A 56 -19.52 2.30 -18.35
N SER A 57 -18.83 3.13 -19.12
CA SER A 57 -19.42 4.26 -19.84
C SER A 57 -19.53 4.00 -21.35
N LYS A 58 -20.58 4.55 -21.98
CA LYS A 58 -20.92 4.32 -23.39
C LYS A 58 -19.92 4.93 -24.39
N ASP A 59 -19.11 5.88 -23.95
CA ASP A 59 -17.99 6.48 -24.70
C ASP A 59 -16.77 5.55 -24.82
N GLY A 60 -16.82 4.34 -24.26
CA GLY A 60 -15.68 3.43 -24.18
C GLY A 60 -14.78 3.68 -22.97
N THR A 61 -15.13 4.61 -22.06
CA THR A 61 -14.41 4.80 -20.80
C THR A 61 -14.79 3.72 -19.78
N LEU A 62 -13.79 3.22 -19.05
CA LEU A 62 -13.92 2.29 -17.93
C LEU A 62 -13.32 2.93 -16.67
N THR A 63 -13.91 2.71 -15.50
CA THR A 63 -13.26 2.96 -14.20
C THR A 63 -13.40 1.75 -13.30
N VAL A 64 -12.30 1.30 -12.69
CA VAL A 64 -12.25 0.14 -11.78
C VAL A 64 -11.41 0.52 -10.57
N GLY A 65 -11.97 0.47 -9.35
CA GLY A 65 -11.24 0.82 -8.12
C GLY A 65 -10.70 2.26 -8.07
N GLY A 66 -11.17 3.15 -8.95
CA GLY A 66 -10.65 4.50 -9.14
C GLY A 66 -9.64 4.66 -10.29
N LEU A 67 -9.09 3.57 -10.82
CA LEU A 67 -8.25 3.57 -12.02
C LEU A 67 -9.11 3.79 -13.26
N LYS A 68 -8.75 4.75 -14.11
CA LYS A 68 -9.45 5.05 -15.37
C LYS A 68 -8.78 4.34 -16.54
N GLY A 69 -9.58 3.87 -17.48
CA GLY A 69 -9.13 3.14 -18.66
C GLY A 69 -10.13 3.18 -19.81
N THR A 70 -9.93 2.29 -20.78
CA THR A 70 -10.81 2.11 -21.94
C THR A 70 -11.33 0.68 -22.02
N TRP A 71 -12.48 0.46 -22.68
CA TRP A 71 -13.04 -0.87 -22.91
C TRP A 71 -13.68 -1.01 -24.30
N LYS A 72 -13.79 -2.26 -24.77
CA LYS A 72 -14.52 -2.65 -25.97
C LYS A 72 -14.91 -4.13 -25.91
N THR A 73 -16.09 -4.50 -26.41
CA THR A 73 -16.44 -5.92 -26.57
C THR A 73 -15.70 -6.55 -27.76
N LEU A 74 -15.40 -7.85 -27.64
CA LEU A 74 -14.82 -8.70 -28.68
C LEU A 74 -15.79 -9.83 -29.02
N GLY A 75 -17.02 -9.43 -29.36
CA GLY A 75 -18.19 -10.31 -29.49
C GLY A 75 -18.90 -10.55 -28.15
N LEU A 76 -19.96 -11.39 -28.21
CA LEU A 76 -21.03 -11.53 -27.21
C LEU A 76 -20.63 -11.94 -25.77
N SER A 77 -19.36 -12.30 -25.52
CA SER A 77 -18.92 -12.84 -24.23
C SER A 77 -17.47 -12.53 -23.88
N ARG A 78 -16.83 -11.59 -24.60
CA ARG A 78 -15.46 -11.15 -24.33
C ARG A 78 -15.39 -9.64 -24.22
N LEU A 79 -14.72 -9.17 -23.18
CA LEU A 79 -14.45 -7.76 -22.91
C LEU A 79 -12.95 -7.58 -23.00
N ARG A 80 -12.49 -6.66 -23.85
CA ARG A 80 -11.13 -6.13 -23.78
C ARG A 80 -11.18 -4.81 -23.03
N TYR A 81 -10.29 -4.62 -22.08
CA TYR A 81 -10.09 -3.33 -21.44
C TYR A 81 -8.61 -3.03 -21.25
N THR A 82 -8.29 -1.75 -21.14
CA THR A 82 -6.95 -1.25 -20.85
C THR A 82 -7.03 -0.38 -19.61
N LEU A 83 -6.34 -0.78 -18.53
CA LEU A 83 -6.19 -0.02 -17.28
C LEU A 83 -4.69 0.19 -17.04
N ASP A 84 -4.30 1.43 -16.73
CA ASP A 84 -2.90 1.79 -16.43
C ASP A 84 -1.87 1.29 -17.47
N GLY A 85 -2.24 1.33 -18.76
CA GLY A 85 -1.44 0.84 -19.88
C GLY A 85 -1.49 -0.67 -20.12
N GLU A 86 -1.92 -1.48 -19.16
CA GLU A 86 -2.08 -2.93 -19.31
C GLU A 86 -3.40 -3.29 -19.99
N THR A 87 -3.35 -4.08 -21.07
CA THR A 87 -4.53 -4.52 -21.82
C THR A 87 -4.87 -5.97 -21.53
N LEU A 88 -6.05 -6.21 -20.94
CA LEU A 88 -6.56 -7.55 -20.63
C LEU A 88 -7.75 -7.91 -21.53
N THR A 89 -7.92 -9.20 -21.81
CA THR A 89 -9.08 -9.73 -22.53
C THR A 89 -9.75 -10.81 -21.70
N VAL A 90 -10.86 -10.45 -21.06
CA VAL A 90 -11.60 -11.29 -20.10
C VAL A 90 -12.86 -11.85 -20.74
N ARG A 91 -13.38 -12.95 -20.20
CA ARG A 91 -14.75 -13.40 -20.52
C ARG A 91 -15.74 -12.69 -19.61
N TYR A 92 -16.96 -12.44 -20.08
CA TYR A 92 -18.03 -11.92 -19.24
C TYR A 92 -19.38 -12.58 -19.52
N LYS A 93 -20.28 -12.50 -18.54
CA LYS A 93 -21.68 -12.94 -18.64
C LYS A 93 -22.55 -12.03 -17.78
N ILE A 94 -23.64 -11.53 -18.35
CA ILE A 94 -24.67 -10.78 -17.60
C ILE A 94 -25.89 -11.69 -17.40
N LYS A 95 -26.50 -11.64 -16.21
CA LYS A 95 -27.80 -12.26 -15.91
C LYS A 95 -28.61 -11.32 -15.03
N LYS A 96 -29.60 -10.62 -15.61
CA LYS A 96 -30.30 -9.48 -14.99
C LYS A 96 -29.28 -8.41 -14.56
N ASP A 97 -29.23 -8.09 -13.27
CA ASP A 97 -28.30 -7.12 -12.68
C ASP A 97 -27.06 -7.78 -12.06
N LEU A 98 -26.73 -9.02 -12.46
CA LEU A 98 -25.48 -9.69 -12.10
C LEU A 98 -24.53 -9.69 -13.30
N LEU A 99 -23.33 -9.14 -13.14
CA LEU A 99 -22.22 -9.25 -14.09
C LEU A 99 -21.17 -10.19 -13.49
N THR A 100 -20.84 -11.26 -14.21
CA THR A 100 -19.70 -12.13 -13.89
C THR A 100 -18.62 -11.91 -14.93
N ILE A 101 -17.45 -11.46 -14.50
CA ILE A 101 -16.23 -11.43 -15.28
C ILE A 101 -15.40 -12.67 -14.94
N THR A 102 -14.66 -13.20 -15.90
CA THR A 102 -13.69 -14.29 -15.71
C THR A 102 -12.37 -13.91 -16.35
N ALA A 103 -11.37 -13.69 -15.50
CA ALA A 103 -9.99 -13.35 -15.83
C ALA A 103 -9.08 -14.44 -15.26
N ASP A 104 -8.19 -15.00 -16.07
CA ASP A 104 -7.18 -16.00 -15.67
C ASP A 104 -7.70 -17.20 -14.84
N GLY A 105 -8.98 -17.56 -15.06
CA GLY A 105 -9.68 -18.65 -14.36
C GLY A 105 -10.45 -18.21 -13.11
N GLU A 106 -10.12 -17.06 -12.54
CA GLU A 106 -10.84 -16.46 -11.41
C GLU A 106 -12.17 -15.85 -11.86
N LYS A 107 -13.15 -15.79 -10.94
CA LYS A 107 -14.45 -15.16 -11.16
C LYS A 107 -14.58 -13.92 -10.29
N LEU A 108 -15.09 -12.87 -10.91
CA LEU A 108 -15.38 -11.56 -10.31
C LEU A 108 -16.86 -11.28 -10.53
N VAL A 109 -17.64 -11.10 -9.46
CA VAL A 109 -19.10 -10.97 -9.51
C VAL A 109 -19.55 -9.62 -8.97
N TYR A 110 -20.12 -8.81 -9.86
CA TYR A 110 -20.68 -7.50 -9.57
C TYR A 110 -22.21 -7.49 -9.65
N ARG A 111 -22.83 -6.63 -8.85
CA ARG A 111 -24.26 -6.29 -8.91
C ARG A 111 -24.42 -4.89 -9.50
N ARG A 112 -25.40 -4.70 -10.40
CA ARG A 112 -25.70 -3.38 -10.94
C ARG A 112 -26.30 -2.48 -9.87
N LYS A 113 -25.69 -1.31 -9.67
CA LYS A 113 -26.14 -0.25 -8.75
C LYS A 113 -27.00 0.78 -9.47
N SER A 114 -26.66 1.10 -10.72
CA SER A 114 -27.48 1.91 -11.62
C SER A 114 -27.25 1.53 -13.08
N LYS A 115 -28.31 1.58 -13.90
CA LYS A 115 -28.17 1.63 -15.36
C LYS A 115 -27.67 3.02 -15.76
N ALA A 116 -27.11 3.13 -16.97
CA ALA A 116 -26.68 4.41 -17.53
C ALA A 116 -27.78 5.48 -17.38
N ALA A 117 -27.45 6.61 -16.75
CA ALA A 117 -28.37 7.73 -16.68
C ALA A 117 -28.60 8.27 -18.11
N LYS A 118 -29.86 8.56 -18.45
CA LYS A 118 -30.17 9.32 -19.67
C LYS A 118 -29.45 10.67 -19.55
N PRO A 119 -28.75 11.17 -20.60
CA PRO A 119 -28.00 12.42 -20.49
C PRO A 119 -28.88 13.55 -19.93
N PRO A 120 -28.37 14.36 -18.98
CA PRO A 120 -29.19 15.37 -18.33
C PRO A 120 -29.63 16.43 -19.34
N GLU A 121 -30.94 16.55 -19.50
CA GLU A 121 -31.56 17.65 -20.22
C GLU A 121 -31.33 18.94 -19.41
N LYS A 122 -30.88 20.01 -20.08
CA LYS A 122 -30.34 21.21 -19.43
C LYS A 122 -31.39 21.86 -18.51
N GLN A 123 -31.17 21.81 -17.19
CA GLN A 123 -31.99 22.56 -16.22
C GLN A 123 -31.53 24.02 -16.13
N PRO A 124 -32.47 24.99 -16.03
CA PRO A 124 -32.14 26.41 -15.87
C PRO A 124 -31.75 26.75 -14.42
N GLU A 125 -31.00 27.85 -14.28
CA GLU A 125 -30.48 28.39 -13.03
C GLU A 125 -31.60 28.80 -12.06
N SER A 126 -31.47 28.48 -10.77
CA SER A 126 -32.43 28.89 -9.73
C SER A 126 -31.87 30.00 -8.84
N SER A 127 -32.70 31.02 -8.63
CA SER A 127 -32.34 32.26 -7.93
C SER A 127 -32.62 32.20 -6.42
N GLY A 128 -31.67 32.75 -5.66
CA GLY A 128 -31.87 33.51 -4.41
C GLY A 128 -32.79 32.96 -3.31
N SER A 129 -32.19 32.50 -2.20
CA SER A 129 -32.88 32.34 -0.91
C SER A 129 -32.52 33.49 0.05
N LYS A 130 -33.53 34.20 0.57
CA LYS A 130 -33.38 35.19 1.66
C LYS A 130 -33.58 34.52 3.02
N GLY A 131 -32.64 34.72 3.94
CA GLY A 131 -32.66 34.12 5.28
C GLY A 131 -33.63 34.80 6.27
N ASN A 132 -34.14 34.00 7.22
CA ASN A 132 -35.06 34.43 8.29
C ASN A 132 -34.32 35.13 9.45
N PRO A 133 -34.73 36.35 9.88
CA PRO A 133 -33.97 37.16 10.84
C PRO A 133 -34.13 36.78 12.34
N LEU A 134 -34.90 35.74 12.70
CA LEU A 134 -35.21 35.41 14.10
C LEU A 134 -34.65 34.07 14.61
N GLY A 135 -33.64 33.51 13.94
CA GLY A 135 -32.94 32.31 14.42
C GLY A 135 -32.09 32.59 15.67
N LYS A 136 -32.50 32.05 16.83
CA LYS A 136 -31.66 32.05 18.05
C LYS A 136 -30.30 31.42 17.72
N GLY A 137 -29.22 32.10 18.09
CA GLY A 137 -27.87 31.80 17.61
C GLY A 137 -27.43 30.36 17.82
N VAL A 138 -27.31 29.61 16.73
CA VAL A 138 -26.46 28.41 16.68
C VAL A 138 -25.03 28.87 16.97
N PRO A 139 -24.27 28.18 17.87
CA PRO A 139 -22.86 28.50 18.07
C PRO A 139 -22.15 28.53 16.72
N GLN A 140 -21.60 29.69 16.35
CA GLN A 140 -20.98 29.88 15.05
C GLN A 140 -19.84 28.87 14.92
N ALA A 141 -20.00 27.91 14.01
CA ALA A 141 -19.03 26.85 13.82
C ALA A 141 -17.67 27.49 13.51
N SER A 142 -16.68 27.22 14.36
CA SER A 142 -15.31 27.73 14.20
C SER A 142 -14.82 27.40 12.80
N ASP A 143 -14.35 28.40 12.07
CA ASP A 143 -13.94 28.24 10.67
C ASP A 143 -12.95 27.07 10.55
N PRO A 144 -13.25 26.04 9.75
CA PRO A 144 -12.48 24.81 9.73
C PRO A 144 -11.10 24.95 9.07
N PHE A 145 -10.74 26.15 8.59
CA PHE A 145 -9.40 26.49 8.13
C PHE A 145 -8.55 27.25 9.16
N LEU A 146 -9.14 27.83 10.22
CA LEU A 146 -8.42 28.60 11.25
C LEU A 146 -7.74 27.69 12.28
N ARG A 147 -6.84 26.83 11.80
CA ARG A 147 -6.03 25.90 12.58
C ARG A 147 -4.74 25.58 11.84
N ARG A 148 -3.75 25.07 12.58
CA ARG A 148 -2.50 24.57 12.01
C ARG A 148 -2.76 23.20 11.35
N PHE A 149 -2.25 22.99 10.15
CA PHE A 149 -2.22 21.69 9.48
C PHE A 149 -0.77 21.24 9.29
N SER A 150 -0.51 19.93 9.34
CA SER A 150 0.83 19.36 9.16
C SER A 150 0.78 17.99 8.50
N GLY A 151 1.69 17.73 7.56
CA GLY A 151 1.81 16.47 6.80
C GLY A 151 2.83 16.63 5.67
N ASP A 152 3.37 15.52 5.16
CA ASP A 152 4.30 15.47 4.01
C ASP A 152 5.48 16.46 4.09
N GLY A 153 6.01 16.69 5.29
CA GLY A 153 7.10 17.64 5.56
C GLY A 153 6.69 19.12 5.58
N LEU A 154 5.42 19.43 5.30
CA LEU A 154 4.85 20.77 5.35
C LEU A 154 4.10 21.04 6.66
N THR A 155 4.07 22.31 7.06
CA THR A 155 3.13 22.88 8.02
C THR A 155 2.47 24.11 7.42
N LEU A 156 1.14 24.20 7.52
CA LEU A 156 0.33 25.33 7.10
C LEU A 156 -0.37 25.91 8.32
N GLU A 157 -0.15 27.18 8.66
CA GLU A 157 -0.91 27.88 9.71
C GLU A 157 -1.66 29.06 9.10
N LEU A 158 -2.99 29.07 9.24
CA LEU A 158 -3.88 30.10 8.69
C LEU A 158 -4.53 30.91 9.81
N ARG A 159 -4.64 32.22 9.57
CA ARG A 159 -5.30 33.20 10.42
C ARG A 159 -6.26 34.03 9.57
N ALA A 160 -7.35 34.50 10.16
CA ALA A 160 -8.34 35.30 9.44
C ALA A 160 -7.72 36.63 8.96
N ASN A 161 -8.15 37.08 7.78
CA ASN A 161 -7.80 38.37 7.19
C ASN A 161 -9.07 38.98 6.55
N PRO A 162 -9.22 40.32 6.45
CA PRO A 162 -10.32 40.89 5.68
C PRO A 162 -10.31 40.35 4.24
N GLY A 163 -11.41 39.73 3.81
CA GLY A 163 -11.53 39.11 2.49
C GLY A 163 -10.97 37.68 2.36
N GLY A 164 -10.39 37.08 3.41
CA GLY A 164 -9.86 35.71 3.34
C GLY A 164 -8.98 35.31 4.52
N TYR A 165 -7.80 34.80 4.22
CA TYR A 165 -6.84 34.24 5.16
C TYR A 165 -5.44 34.75 4.85
N ARG A 166 -4.64 34.90 5.89
CA ARG A 166 -3.18 35.10 5.82
C ARG A 166 -2.51 34.08 6.71
N GLY A 167 -1.27 33.72 6.42
CA GLY A 167 -0.63 32.66 7.19
C GLY A 167 0.82 32.43 6.85
N GLU A 168 1.30 31.26 7.27
CA GLU A 168 2.62 30.75 6.97
C GLU A 168 2.54 29.32 6.42
N LEU A 169 3.29 29.06 5.36
CA LEU A 169 3.63 27.72 4.90
C LEU A 169 5.09 27.45 5.27
N ARG A 170 5.38 26.33 5.91
CA ARG A 170 6.72 25.96 6.39
C ARG A 170 7.15 24.60 5.83
N GLN A 171 8.41 24.50 5.43
CA GLN A 171 9.04 23.23 5.01
C GLN A 171 10.45 23.16 5.58
N GLY A 172 10.66 22.27 6.56
CA GLY A 172 11.90 22.28 7.35
C GLY A 172 12.06 23.61 8.09
N GLU A 173 13.16 24.33 7.81
CA GLU A 173 13.45 25.66 8.37
C GLU A 173 12.89 26.81 7.51
N ALA A 174 12.51 26.55 6.26
CA ALA A 174 11.94 27.57 5.38
C ALA A 174 10.52 27.96 5.81
N ILE A 175 10.22 29.26 5.75
CA ILE A 175 8.93 29.86 6.12
C ILE A 175 8.55 30.84 5.02
N TRP A 176 7.36 30.66 4.43
CA TRP A 176 6.84 31.52 3.38
C TRP A 176 5.50 32.13 3.82
N PRO A 177 5.34 33.46 3.73
CA PRO A 177 4.06 34.11 3.99
C PRO A 177 3.07 33.71 2.89
N ILE A 178 1.81 33.51 3.27
CA ILE A 178 0.75 33.11 2.35
C ILE A 178 -0.48 34.01 2.48
N GLU A 179 -1.20 34.15 1.38
CA GLU A 179 -2.54 34.73 1.33
C GLU A 179 -3.49 33.77 0.60
N ALA A 180 -4.73 33.66 1.06
CA ALA A 180 -5.72 32.78 0.45
C ALA A 180 -7.15 33.31 0.59
N THR A 181 -8.01 32.95 -0.36
CA THR A 181 -9.46 33.12 -0.31
C THR A 181 -10.13 31.75 -0.22
N ARG A 182 -11.38 31.70 0.27
CA ARG A 182 -12.14 30.46 0.48
C ARG A 182 -13.36 30.39 -0.43
N GLU A 183 -13.57 29.20 -0.97
CA GLU A 183 -14.77 28.81 -1.70
C GLU A 183 -15.28 27.47 -1.14
N GLY A 184 -16.30 27.52 -0.27
CA GLY A 184 -16.89 26.33 0.35
C GLY A 184 -15.93 25.57 1.29
N LEU A 185 -15.41 24.43 0.82
CA LEU A 185 -14.37 23.61 1.48
C LEU A 185 -13.03 23.64 0.72
N SER A 186 -12.84 24.61 -0.17
CA SER A 186 -11.60 24.86 -0.88
C SER A 186 -10.98 26.21 -0.50
N LEU A 187 -9.66 26.28 -0.54
CA LEU A 187 -8.87 27.50 -0.51
C LEU A 187 -8.14 27.65 -1.85
N THR A 188 -8.03 28.88 -2.33
CA THR A 188 -7.14 29.25 -3.44
C THR A 188 -6.24 30.38 -2.93
N GLY A 189 -4.93 30.27 -3.12
CA GLY A 189 -3.98 31.23 -2.56
C GLY A 189 -2.63 31.24 -3.24
N THR A 190 -1.74 32.07 -2.71
CA THR A 190 -0.35 32.20 -3.17
C THR A 190 0.61 32.23 -1.99
N PHE A 191 1.86 31.87 -2.25
CA PHE A 191 2.99 32.10 -1.35
C PHE A 191 4.22 32.56 -2.14
N THR A 192 5.10 33.32 -1.50
CA THR A 192 6.33 33.82 -2.14
C THR A 192 7.55 33.10 -1.58
N ALA A 193 8.32 32.45 -2.45
CA ALA A 193 9.61 31.84 -2.15
C ALA A 193 10.66 32.40 -3.12
N ASP A 194 11.80 32.88 -2.60
CA ASP A 194 12.90 33.43 -3.40
C ASP A 194 12.45 34.51 -4.43
N GLN A 195 11.55 35.39 -4.00
CA GLN A 195 10.88 36.44 -4.80
C GLN A 195 9.94 35.94 -5.91
N ILE A 196 9.76 34.62 -6.07
CA ILE A 196 8.83 34.01 -7.01
C ILE A 196 7.51 33.68 -6.30
N SER A 197 6.38 34.03 -6.90
CA SER A 197 5.05 33.73 -6.38
C SER A 197 4.51 32.40 -6.93
N TYR A 198 4.07 31.53 -6.04
CA TYR A 198 3.55 30.20 -6.36
C TYR A 198 2.08 30.09 -5.94
N GLY A 199 1.21 29.77 -6.90
CA GLY A 199 -0.20 29.47 -6.64
C GLY A 199 -0.39 28.12 -5.95
N PHE A 200 -1.40 28.03 -5.10
CA PHE A 200 -1.88 26.78 -4.53
C PHE A 200 -3.40 26.70 -4.46
N VAL A 201 -3.92 25.47 -4.49
CA VAL A 201 -5.33 25.15 -4.20
C VAL A 201 -5.34 24.09 -3.12
N ALA A 202 -6.16 24.25 -2.07
CA ALA A 202 -6.27 23.26 -1.01
C ALA A 202 -7.73 22.86 -0.77
N HIS A 203 -8.03 21.56 -0.66
CA HIS A 203 -9.38 21.04 -0.41
C HIS A 203 -9.45 20.33 0.95
N LEU A 204 -10.48 20.63 1.75
CA LEU A 204 -10.64 20.12 3.12
C LEU A 204 -11.67 18.99 3.21
N GLU A 205 -11.19 17.82 3.59
CA GLU A 205 -11.95 16.60 3.87
C GLU A 205 -11.90 16.31 5.38
N GLY A 206 -12.78 16.99 6.12
CA GLY A 206 -12.87 16.90 7.59
C GLY A 206 -11.65 17.51 8.29
N ASP A 207 -10.69 16.67 8.67
CA ASP A 207 -9.41 17.08 9.29
C ASP A 207 -8.21 16.96 8.34
N ARG A 208 -8.40 16.40 7.14
CA ARG A 208 -7.38 16.27 6.11
C ARG A 208 -7.51 17.43 5.11
N LEU A 209 -6.39 18.05 4.77
CA LEU A 209 -6.31 19.13 3.79
C LEU A 209 -5.37 18.70 2.65
N ASN A 210 -5.94 18.46 1.47
CA ASN A 210 -5.21 18.13 0.25
C ASN A 210 -4.77 19.42 -0.44
N LEU A 211 -3.51 19.85 -0.25
CA LEU A 211 -2.93 21.07 -0.81
C LEU A 211 -2.14 20.75 -2.09
N LYS A 212 -2.45 21.41 -3.20
CA LYS A 212 -1.76 21.27 -4.49
C LYS A 212 -1.04 22.56 -4.86
N SER A 213 0.26 22.47 -5.16
CA SER A 213 1.09 23.57 -5.67
C SER A 213 2.25 23.04 -6.51
N GLY A 214 2.67 23.78 -7.55
CA GLY A 214 3.77 23.37 -8.44
C GLY A 214 3.56 21.99 -9.09
N GLY A 215 2.30 21.61 -9.37
CA GLY A 215 1.94 20.29 -9.88
C GLY A 215 1.88 19.16 -8.83
N ARG A 216 2.49 19.34 -7.65
CA ARG A 216 2.53 18.35 -6.56
C ARG A 216 1.33 18.50 -5.62
N THR A 217 0.89 17.39 -5.02
CA THR A 217 -0.17 17.37 -3.99
C THR A 217 0.42 16.89 -2.67
N TYR A 218 0.03 17.54 -1.57
CA TYR A 218 0.45 17.29 -0.20
C TYR A 218 -0.79 17.03 0.67
N SER A 219 -0.73 16.05 1.57
CA SER A 219 -1.80 15.66 2.47
C SER A 219 -1.49 16.13 3.89
N LEU A 220 -2.01 17.30 4.26
CA LEU A 220 -1.84 17.89 5.59
C LEU A 220 -2.97 17.47 6.53
N ARG A 221 -2.74 17.44 7.84
CA ARG A 221 -3.76 17.13 8.84
C ARG A 221 -3.83 18.18 9.94
N ALA A 222 -5.04 18.56 10.35
CA ALA A 222 -5.26 19.56 11.39
C ALA A 222 -4.65 19.14 12.74
N ALA A 223 -3.68 19.92 13.22
CA ALA A 223 -3.19 19.86 14.58
C ALA A 223 -4.20 20.55 15.52
N GLY A 224 -4.51 19.91 16.65
CA GLY A 224 -5.40 20.50 17.65
C GLY A 224 -6.89 20.54 17.28
N GLY A 225 -7.33 19.83 16.23
CA GLY A 225 -8.76 19.54 16.07
C GLY A 225 -9.29 18.85 17.34
N ALA A 226 -10.36 19.38 17.94
CA ALA A 226 -10.87 18.98 19.26
C ALA A 226 -11.35 17.52 19.38
N GLY A 227 -11.23 16.72 18.30
CA GLY A 227 -11.46 15.29 18.23
C GLY A 227 -10.19 14.43 18.06
N ALA A 228 -8.99 15.01 18.07
CA ALA A 228 -7.72 14.28 18.07
C ALA A 228 -7.46 13.61 19.43
N ARG A 229 -8.36 12.68 19.79
CA ARG A 229 -8.22 11.80 20.95
C ARG A 229 -6.87 11.09 20.83
N ILE A 230 -5.98 11.33 21.78
CA ILE A 230 -4.77 10.54 21.96
C ILE A 230 -5.20 9.07 21.92
N PRO A 231 -4.70 8.27 20.96
CA PRO A 231 -5.13 6.89 20.83
C PRO A 231 -4.94 6.17 22.17
N PRO A 232 -5.94 5.41 22.66
CA PRO A 232 -5.83 4.78 23.96
C PRO A 232 -4.64 3.83 23.99
N ALA A 233 -3.93 3.79 25.12
CA ALA A 233 -2.83 2.88 25.34
C ALA A 233 -3.25 1.42 25.07
N LEU A 234 -2.30 0.61 24.58
CA LEU A 234 -2.55 -0.81 24.34
C LEU A 234 -2.79 -1.54 25.66
N THR A 235 -3.87 -2.30 25.75
CA THR A 235 -4.26 -3.04 26.97
C THR A 235 -3.96 -4.53 26.87
N GLY A 236 -3.67 -5.14 28.03
CA GLY A 236 -3.30 -6.57 28.12
C GLY A 236 -1.88 -6.85 27.60
N VAL A 237 -0.95 -5.94 27.85
CA VAL A 237 0.49 -6.10 27.52
C VAL A 237 1.18 -6.89 28.64
N ALA A 238 2.01 -7.88 28.30
CA ALA A 238 2.77 -8.63 29.28
C ALA A 238 3.70 -7.74 30.13
N GLN A 239 3.73 -8.02 31.42
CA GLN A 239 4.64 -7.42 32.40
C GLN A 239 5.76 -8.41 32.74
N GLY A 240 6.86 -7.92 33.32
CA GLY A 240 7.99 -8.73 33.75
C GLY A 240 9.28 -8.43 33.00
N LYS A 241 10.27 -9.33 33.14
CA LYS A 241 11.58 -9.18 32.50
C LYS A 241 11.47 -9.41 30.99
N THR A 242 12.29 -8.68 30.24
CA THR A 242 12.36 -8.77 28.79
C THR A 242 13.79 -8.65 28.28
N THR A 243 14.08 -9.25 27.13
CA THR A 243 15.35 -9.10 26.41
C THR A 243 15.15 -8.17 25.22
N ARG A 244 16.03 -7.19 25.02
CA ARG A 244 15.95 -6.29 23.86
C ARG A 244 16.45 -7.02 22.62
N PHE A 245 15.58 -7.21 21.63
CA PHE A 245 15.97 -7.57 20.27
C PHE A 245 16.27 -6.31 19.47
N VAL A 246 17.32 -6.36 18.65
CA VAL A 246 17.64 -5.35 17.65
C VAL A 246 17.81 -6.09 16.32
N HIS A 247 17.10 -5.65 15.29
CA HIS A 247 17.22 -6.23 13.95
C HIS A 247 18.67 -6.08 13.46
N PRO A 248 19.29 -7.10 12.80
CA PRO A 248 20.70 -7.05 12.39
C PRO A 248 21.05 -5.84 11.53
N LYS A 249 20.13 -5.38 10.67
CA LYS A 249 20.30 -4.18 9.83
C LYS A 249 19.94 -2.87 10.54
N GLY A 250 19.57 -2.94 11.82
CA GLY A 250 19.21 -1.79 12.67
C GLY A 250 17.87 -1.13 12.35
N TYR A 251 17.02 -1.74 11.50
CA TYR A 251 15.76 -1.17 11.02
C TYR A 251 14.69 -1.02 12.12
N PHE A 252 14.75 -1.84 13.16
CA PHE A 252 13.88 -1.76 14.32
C PHE A 252 14.46 -2.50 15.52
N SER A 253 13.81 -2.32 16.67
CA SER A 253 14.10 -3.07 17.88
C SER A 253 12.86 -3.18 18.76
N PHE A 254 12.71 -4.28 19.49
CA PHE A 254 11.59 -4.55 20.39
C PHE A 254 12.03 -5.35 21.61
N ASP A 255 11.15 -5.52 22.59
CA ASP A 255 11.38 -6.28 23.82
C ASP A 255 10.70 -7.65 23.71
N LEU A 256 11.49 -8.73 23.72
CA LEU A 256 11.01 -10.10 23.84
C LEU A 256 10.68 -10.42 25.31
N PRO A 257 9.51 -11.03 25.61
CA PRO A 257 9.24 -11.61 26.92
C PRO A 257 10.33 -12.61 27.37
N GLN A 258 10.54 -12.77 28.68
CA GLN A 258 11.48 -13.76 29.20
C GLN A 258 11.16 -15.17 28.67
N GLY A 259 12.17 -15.86 28.14
CA GLY A 259 12.05 -17.19 27.53
C GLY A 259 11.66 -17.20 26.05
N TRP A 260 11.30 -16.05 25.47
CA TRP A 260 11.02 -15.91 24.04
C TRP A 260 12.31 -15.56 23.28
N SER A 261 12.40 -15.98 22.03
CA SER A 261 13.55 -15.73 21.15
C SER A 261 13.11 -15.27 19.76
N ALA A 262 14.00 -14.51 19.10
CA ALA A 262 13.92 -14.31 17.66
C ALA A 262 14.18 -15.65 16.96
N GLY A 263 13.31 -16.02 16.02
CA GLY A 263 13.48 -17.17 15.13
C GLY A 263 14.22 -16.77 13.85
N GLY A 264 14.07 -17.60 12.81
CA GLY A 264 14.64 -17.31 11.49
C GLY A 264 14.06 -16.03 10.88
N GLU A 265 14.93 -15.26 10.22
CA GLU A 265 14.54 -14.17 9.32
C GLU A 265 14.19 -14.72 7.94
N PHE A 266 13.27 -14.05 7.25
CA PHE A 266 12.88 -14.31 5.87
C PHE A 266 12.69 -12.97 5.15
N GLU A 267 12.41 -12.99 3.84
CA GLU A 267 12.23 -11.75 3.08
C GLU A 267 11.02 -10.96 3.61
N GLY A 268 11.26 -9.75 4.12
CA GLY A 268 10.23 -8.89 4.70
C GLY A 268 9.73 -9.29 6.10
N GLY A 269 10.41 -10.19 6.82
CA GLY A 269 9.98 -10.52 8.18
C GLY A 269 10.87 -11.48 8.98
N MET A 270 10.38 -11.82 10.16
CA MET A 270 11.02 -12.77 11.08
C MET A 270 9.97 -13.55 11.88
N LEU A 271 10.29 -14.81 12.20
CA LEU A 271 9.54 -15.59 13.18
C LEU A 271 9.93 -15.17 14.60
N VAL A 272 9.03 -15.35 15.57
CA VAL A 272 9.33 -15.27 17.00
C VAL A 272 8.92 -16.58 17.66
N ASN A 273 9.86 -17.25 18.32
CA ASN A 273 9.56 -18.44 19.11
C ASN A 273 9.16 -18.00 20.54
N PRO A 274 7.94 -18.30 21.02
CA PRO A 274 7.49 -17.93 22.37
C PRO A 274 7.98 -18.89 23.48
N GLY A 275 9.06 -19.64 23.22
CA GLY A 275 9.63 -20.64 24.14
C GLY A 275 9.21 -22.08 23.86
N LEU A 276 8.63 -22.36 22.68
CA LEU A 276 8.33 -23.71 22.20
C LEU A 276 9.63 -24.48 21.96
N LYS A 277 9.60 -25.76 22.32
CA LYS A 277 10.67 -26.74 22.15
C LYS A 277 10.30 -27.76 21.05
N GLU A 278 11.28 -28.56 20.65
CA GLU A 278 11.02 -29.71 19.79
C GLU A 278 10.02 -30.66 20.46
N GLY A 279 8.99 -31.06 19.72
CA GLY A 279 7.88 -31.88 20.21
C GLY A 279 6.70 -31.13 20.83
N ASP A 280 6.82 -29.82 21.12
CA ASP A 280 5.68 -29.01 21.58
C ASP A 280 4.63 -28.83 20.47
N SER A 281 3.36 -28.65 20.83
CA SER A 281 2.32 -28.32 19.86
C SER A 281 2.48 -26.88 19.36
N LEU A 282 2.37 -26.69 18.04
CA LEU A 282 2.34 -25.35 17.41
C LEU A 282 1.00 -24.66 17.71
N ASP A 283 0.86 -24.19 18.94
CA ASP A 283 -0.32 -23.49 19.46
C ASP A 283 -0.46 -22.06 18.94
N VAL A 284 0.64 -21.49 18.46
CA VAL A 284 0.74 -20.10 18.02
C VAL A 284 1.82 -19.94 16.94
N VAL A 285 1.56 -19.07 15.98
CA VAL A 285 2.56 -18.53 15.04
C VAL A 285 2.69 -17.04 15.30
N LEU A 286 3.91 -16.56 15.53
CA LEU A 286 4.24 -15.15 15.73
C LEU A 286 5.19 -14.68 14.63
N LEU A 287 4.78 -13.62 13.94
CA LEU A 287 5.52 -13.03 12.83
C LEU A 287 5.71 -11.54 13.12
N VAL A 288 6.92 -11.03 12.92
CA VAL A 288 7.18 -9.59 12.83
C VAL A 288 7.57 -9.29 11.39
N ASN A 289 6.67 -8.66 10.64
CA ASN A 289 6.92 -8.30 9.25
C ASN A 289 7.31 -6.82 9.15
N TYR A 290 8.06 -6.47 8.12
CA TYR A 290 8.48 -5.10 7.83
C TYR A 290 8.65 -4.93 6.32
N GLY A 291 8.36 -3.73 5.83
CA GLY A 291 8.45 -3.43 4.41
C GLY A 291 8.16 -1.96 4.13
N GLU A 292 8.11 -1.64 2.85
CA GLU A 292 7.73 -0.33 2.34
C GLU A 292 6.25 -0.32 1.94
N LEU A 293 5.64 0.86 2.07
CA LEU A 293 4.27 1.13 1.63
C LEU A 293 4.26 1.31 0.11
N ASP A 294 3.26 0.74 -0.57
CA ASP A 294 3.00 1.11 -1.96
C ASP A 294 2.66 2.62 -2.06
N GLN A 295 2.93 3.26 -3.21
CA GLN A 295 2.74 4.72 -3.35
C GLN A 295 1.30 5.19 -3.01
N GLY A 296 0.28 4.36 -3.30
CA GLY A 296 -1.12 4.64 -2.95
C GLY A 296 -1.45 4.50 -1.45
N GLU A 297 -0.53 3.95 -0.66
CA GLU A 297 -0.62 3.71 0.78
C GLU A 297 0.12 4.76 1.62
N VAL A 298 1.12 5.43 1.04
CA VAL A 298 1.88 6.52 1.69
C VAL A 298 0.91 7.59 2.23
N GLY A 299 1.17 8.05 3.45
CA GLY A 299 0.34 9.04 4.15
C GLY A 299 -0.97 8.50 4.74
N ARG A 300 -1.36 7.24 4.49
CA ARG A 300 -2.49 6.62 5.19
C ARG A 300 -2.12 6.30 6.64
N SER A 301 -3.10 6.39 7.54
CA SER A 301 -2.91 5.95 8.93
C SER A 301 -2.85 4.42 9.03
N PRO A 302 -2.14 3.84 10.02
CA PRO A 302 -2.10 2.38 10.22
C PRO A 302 -3.49 1.73 10.29
N ALA A 303 -4.48 2.38 10.89
CA ALA A 303 -5.84 1.86 10.97
C ALA A 303 -6.54 1.83 9.59
N ALA A 304 -6.34 2.88 8.77
CA ALA A 304 -6.87 2.93 7.42
C ALA A 304 -6.22 1.89 6.49
N LEU A 305 -4.94 1.57 6.71
CA LEU A 305 -4.22 0.53 5.97
C LEU A 305 -4.75 -0.88 6.32
N LEU A 306 -4.91 -1.18 7.61
CA LEU A 306 -5.48 -2.46 8.06
C LEU A 306 -6.93 -2.66 7.55
N ASP A 307 -7.78 -1.63 7.63
CA ASP A 307 -9.14 -1.70 7.11
C ASP A 307 -9.17 -1.84 5.57
N ALA A 308 -8.32 -1.10 4.83
CA ALA A 308 -8.28 -1.16 3.37
C ALA A 308 -7.82 -2.53 2.83
N ASN A 309 -6.78 -3.11 3.44
CA ASN A 309 -6.16 -4.35 2.95
C ASN A 309 -6.78 -5.62 3.55
N SER A 310 -7.86 -5.49 4.33
CA SER A 310 -8.58 -6.60 4.97
C SER A 310 -9.18 -7.64 3.99
N ALA A 311 -9.39 -7.31 2.72
CA ALA A 311 -9.79 -8.29 1.70
C ALA A 311 -8.59 -9.14 1.23
N GLU A 312 -7.49 -8.48 0.87
CA GLU A 312 -6.25 -9.13 0.45
C GLU A 312 -5.67 -10.01 1.57
N PHE A 313 -5.69 -9.53 2.82
CA PHE A 313 -5.24 -10.29 3.99
C PHE A 313 -5.87 -11.69 4.08
N ARG A 314 -7.19 -11.76 3.85
CA ARG A 314 -7.96 -13.01 3.94
C ARG A 314 -7.66 -13.95 2.77
N ARG A 315 -7.37 -13.41 1.57
CA ARG A 315 -6.89 -14.20 0.43
C ARG A 315 -5.50 -14.78 0.71
N ASN A 316 -4.59 -13.96 1.20
CA ASN A 316 -3.21 -14.38 1.49
C ASN A 316 -3.18 -15.42 2.62
N MET A 317 -3.98 -15.24 3.68
CA MET A 317 -4.13 -16.23 4.75
C MET A 317 -4.81 -17.53 4.29
N ARG A 318 -5.76 -17.48 3.34
CA ARG A 318 -6.33 -18.69 2.74
C ARG A 318 -5.29 -19.50 1.96
N GLY A 319 -4.35 -18.83 1.29
CA GLY A 319 -3.19 -19.47 0.67
C GLY A 319 -2.25 -20.16 1.67
N GLN A 320 -2.32 -19.79 2.96
CA GLN A 320 -1.63 -20.42 4.09
C GLN A 320 -2.56 -21.35 4.88
N GLU A 321 -3.60 -21.91 4.25
CA GLU A 321 -4.56 -22.84 4.85
C GLU A 321 -5.35 -22.28 6.06
N ILE A 322 -5.40 -20.95 6.21
CA ILE A 322 -6.09 -20.24 7.28
C ILE A 322 -7.31 -19.50 6.71
N ILE A 323 -8.50 -19.98 7.06
CA ILE A 323 -9.78 -19.40 6.65
C ILE A 323 -10.21 -18.38 7.70
N LEU A 324 -9.94 -17.10 7.44
CA LEU A 324 -10.40 -15.97 8.26
C LEU A 324 -11.80 -15.49 7.87
N GLU A 325 -12.61 -15.15 8.86
CA GLU A 325 -13.86 -14.41 8.68
C GLU A 325 -13.60 -12.91 8.47
N LYS A 326 -14.65 -12.08 8.39
CA LYS A 326 -14.48 -10.62 8.43
C LYS A 326 -13.89 -10.22 9.80
N ALA A 327 -13.11 -9.14 9.84
CA ALA A 327 -12.52 -8.65 11.09
C ALA A 327 -13.61 -8.41 12.14
N VAL A 328 -13.34 -8.79 13.39
CA VAL A 328 -14.31 -8.71 14.51
C VAL A 328 -14.75 -7.25 14.71
N LYS A 329 -13.85 -6.30 14.48
CA LYS A 329 -14.08 -4.85 14.46
C LYS A 329 -13.17 -4.20 13.41
N LYS A 330 -13.50 -2.97 13.02
CA LYS A 330 -12.56 -2.07 12.32
C LYS A 330 -11.28 -1.89 13.12
N ALA A 331 -10.18 -1.62 12.42
CA ALA A 331 -8.88 -1.40 13.03
C ALA A 331 -8.94 -0.25 14.06
N LYS A 332 -8.49 -0.53 15.28
CA LYS A 332 -8.49 0.41 16.40
C LYS A 332 -7.16 1.16 16.42
N PRO A 333 -7.13 2.51 16.28
CA PRO A 333 -5.92 3.29 16.52
C PRO A 333 -5.40 3.11 17.95
N VAL A 334 -4.09 2.97 18.10
CA VAL A 334 -3.37 2.89 19.38
C VAL A 334 -2.06 3.67 19.28
N LEU A 335 -1.42 3.93 20.42
CA LEU A 335 -0.07 4.50 20.46
C LEU A 335 0.94 3.42 20.86
N VAL A 336 2.02 3.32 20.09
CA VAL A 336 3.14 2.41 20.31
C VAL A 336 4.34 3.27 20.72
N LYS A 337 4.56 3.42 22.03
CA LYS A 337 5.42 4.45 22.62
C LYS A 337 5.01 5.86 22.16
N ASP A 338 5.72 6.41 21.19
CA ASP A 338 5.56 7.71 20.55
C ASP A 338 5.06 7.59 19.09
N VAL A 339 4.98 6.37 18.54
CA VAL A 339 4.63 6.09 17.16
C VAL A 339 3.14 5.75 17.02
N PRO A 340 2.40 6.38 16.09
CA PRO A 340 1.03 5.97 15.76
C PRO A 340 0.97 4.53 15.26
N GLY A 341 0.04 3.75 15.81
CA GLY A 341 -0.22 2.38 15.40
C GLY A 341 -1.72 2.07 15.30
N ALA A 342 -2.03 0.84 14.92
CA ALA A 342 -3.36 0.28 14.96
C ALA A 342 -3.32 -1.19 15.33
N VAL A 343 -4.44 -1.70 15.84
CA VAL A 343 -4.64 -3.12 16.10
C VAL A 343 -5.97 -3.61 15.53
N GLN A 344 -6.01 -4.84 15.06
CA GLN A 344 -7.21 -5.49 14.57
C GLN A 344 -7.24 -6.97 14.97
N GLU A 345 -8.44 -7.53 15.07
CA GLU A 345 -8.69 -8.89 15.53
C GLU A 345 -9.63 -9.61 14.55
N TRP A 346 -9.33 -10.88 14.28
CA TRP A 346 -10.14 -11.78 13.45
C TRP A 346 -10.40 -13.09 14.19
N ILE A 347 -11.47 -13.74 13.79
CA ILE A 347 -11.76 -15.15 14.08
C ILE A 347 -11.66 -15.95 12.78
N GLY A 348 -11.35 -17.23 12.89
CA GLY A 348 -11.21 -18.10 11.74
C GLY A 348 -10.97 -19.55 12.14
N ARG A 349 -10.54 -20.34 11.16
CA ARG A 349 -10.17 -21.74 11.34
C ARG A 349 -9.03 -22.13 10.41
N THR A 350 -8.28 -23.14 10.81
CA THR A 350 -7.40 -23.89 9.89
C THR A 350 -8.23 -24.66 8.86
N GLN A 351 -7.60 -25.15 7.79
CA GLN A 351 -8.22 -26.02 6.79
C GLN A 351 -8.83 -27.29 7.41
N ASN A 352 -8.19 -27.90 8.42
CA ASN A 352 -8.75 -29.02 9.20
C ASN A 352 -9.79 -28.60 10.28
N GLY A 353 -10.31 -27.38 10.22
CA GLY A 353 -11.44 -26.93 11.02
C GLY A 353 -11.14 -26.53 12.47
N LYS A 354 -9.88 -26.55 12.92
CA LYS A 354 -9.52 -26.09 14.28
C LYS A 354 -9.75 -24.58 14.39
N PRO A 355 -10.53 -24.09 15.37
CA PRO A 355 -10.82 -22.68 15.51
C PRO A 355 -9.59 -21.90 15.99
N LEU A 356 -9.37 -20.72 15.43
CA LEU A 356 -8.25 -19.83 15.75
C LEU A 356 -8.71 -18.38 15.89
N ARG A 357 -7.87 -17.58 16.53
CA ARG A 357 -7.97 -16.12 16.58
C ARG A 357 -6.69 -15.53 16.01
N LEU A 358 -6.84 -14.45 15.26
CA LEU A 358 -5.71 -13.68 14.76
C LEU A 358 -5.74 -12.30 15.39
N TRP A 359 -4.61 -11.84 15.91
CA TRP A 359 -4.39 -10.47 16.33
C TRP A 359 -3.25 -9.86 15.50
N LEU A 360 -3.45 -8.66 14.96
CA LEU A 360 -2.47 -7.92 14.19
C LEU A 360 -2.28 -6.54 14.82
N GLY A 361 -1.04 -6.19 15.14
CA GLY A 361 -0.62 -4.81 15.37
C GLY A 361 0.13 -4.28 14.15
N ALA A 362 -0.11 -3.03 13.76
CA ALA A 362 0.64 -2.34 12.71
C ALA A 362 1.12 -0.96 13.17
N VAL A 363 2.36 -0.60 12.81
CA VAL A 363 2.90 0.77 12.90
C VAL A 363 3.37 1.20 11.52
N VAL A 364 3.34 2.51 11.27
CA VAL A 364 3.92 3.15 10.09
C VAL A 364 4.85 4.25 10.55
N LYS A 365 6.02 4.36 9.90
CA LYS A 365 6.96 5.47 10.13
C LYS A 365 7.65 5.82 8.82
N ARG A 366 7.33 7.01 8.29
CA ARG A 366 7.62 7.41 6.90
C ARG A 366 6.92 6.47 5.91
N GLU A 367 7.56 6.14 4.79
CA GLU A 367 7.10 5.13 3.83
C GLU A 367 7.28 3.67 4.29
N TYR A 368 7.71 3.39 5.53
CA TYR A 368 7.87 2.03 6.03
C TYR A 368 6.72 1.59 6.95
N TYR A 369 6.25 0.36 6.76
CA TYR A 369 5.35 -0.34 7.68
C TYR A 369 6.09 -1.42 8.47
N MET A 370 5.57 -1.72 9.67
CA MET A 370 5.94 -2.92 10.41
C MET A 370 4.71 -3.50 11.10
N THR A 371 4.54 -4.82 11.06
CA THR A 371 3.43 -5.51 11.70
C THR A 371 3.90 -6.59 12.66
N VAL A 372 3.07 -6.86 13.68
CA VAL A 372 3.23 -8.00 14.60
C VAL A 372 1.96 -8.82 14.49
N THR A 373 2.07 -9.98 13.85
CA THR A 373 0.97 -10.92 13.62
C THR A 373 1.06 -12.04 14.65
N ALA A 374 -0.04 -12.32 15.33
CA ALA A 374 -0.20 -13.48 16.20
C ALA A 374 -1.40 -14.31 15.72
N ILE A 375 -1.13 -15.54 15.28
CA ILE A 375 -2.14 -16.52 14.87
C ILE A 375 -2.19 -17.56 16.00
N LEU A 376 -3.29 -17.65 16.74
CA LEU A 376 -3.39 -18.45 17.96
C LEU A 376 -4.52 -19.48 17.82
N LEU A 377 -4.26 -20.74 18.16
CA LEU A 377 -5.35 -21.69 18.37
C LEU A 377 -6.26 -21.21 19.51
N SER A 378 -7.57 -21.42 19.36
CA SER A 378 -8.55 -20.96 20.36
C SER A 378 -8.24 -21.52 21.75
N LYS A 379 -8.46 -20.70 22.78
CA LYS A 379 -8.11 -20.94 24.21
C LYS A 379 -6.62 -20.81 24.55
N LYS A 380 -5.73 -20.51 23.59
CA LYS A 380 -4.30 -20.25 23.83
C LYS A 380 -3.96 -18.76 23.97
N GLU A 381 -4.96 -17.89 23.88
CA GLU A 381 -4.78 -16.43 23.87
C GLU A 381 -4.18 -15.90 25.18
N GLY A 382 -4.61 -16.45 26.32
CA GLY A 382 -4.09 -16.05 27.63
C GLY A 382 -2.59 -16.30 27.82
N ALA A 383 -2.04 -17.31 27.14
CA ALA A 383 -0.62 -17.66 27.22
C ALA A 383 0.26 -16.75 26.34
N TYR A 384 -0.15 -16.48 25.11
CA TYR A 384 0.73 -15.85 24.11
C TYR A 384 0.36 -14.42 23.71
N LEU A 385 -0.92 -14.04 23.72
CA LEU A 385 -1.34 -12.71 23.25
C LEU A 385 -0.74 -11.55 24.07
N PRO A 386 -0.58 -11.63 25.40
CA PRO A 386 0.11 -10.58 26.16
C PRO A 386 1.56 -10.37 25.73
N GLY A 387 2.27 -11.45 25.36
CA GLY A 387 3.65 -11.39 24.89
C GLY A 387 3.75 -10.79 23.48
N ALA A 388 2.87 -11.18 22.56
CA ALA A 388 2.76 -10.56 21.24
C ALA A 388 2.48 -9.05 21.34
N LYS A 389 1.57 -8.66 22.23
CA LYS A 389 1.29 -7.26 22.56
C LYS A 389 2.50 -6.54 23.19
N ARG A 390 3.37 -7.23 23.93
CA ARG A 390 4.62 -6.64 24.46
C ARG A 390 5.63 -6.36 23.36
N ILE A 391 5.81 -7.28 22.41
CA ILE A 391 6.65 -7.05 21.22
C ILE A 391 6.15 -5.82 20.47
N PHE A 392 4.86 -5.77 20.15
CA PHE A 392 4.27 -4.64 19.44
C PHE A 392 4.35 -3.32 20.23
N PHE A 393 4.04 -3.31 21.53
CA PHE A 393 4.09 -2.10 22.36
C PHE A 393 5.51 -1.54 22.54
N SER A 394 6.52 -2.41 22.57
CA SER A 394 7.92 -2.03 22.76
C SER A 394 8.66 -1.72 21.45
N LEU A 395 7.98 -1.91 20.32
CA LEU A 395 8.47 -1.75 18.96
C LEU A 395 8.96 -0.32 18.73
N ALA A 396 10.22 -0.18 18.35
CA ALA A 396 10.86 1.07 18.00
C ALA A 396 11.28 1.00 16.52
N PRO A 397 10.40 1.38 15.59
CA PRO A 397 10.76 1.49 14.18
C PRO A 397 11.85 2.55 14.01
N LYS A 398 12.96 2.16 13.40
CA LYS A 398 14.08 2.99 12.98
C LYS A 398 14.23 2.82 11.46
N PRO A 399 13.22 3.23 10.67
CA PRO A 399 13.23 3.04 9.23
C PRO A 399 14.53 3.62 8.69
N PRO A 400 15.26 2.85 7.87
CA PRO A 400 16.58 3.25 7.45
C PRO A 400 16.49 4.58 6.68
N LYS A 401 17.54 5.41 6.80
CA LYS A 401 17.55 6.71 6.12
C LYS A 401 17.90 6.48 4.66
N ARG A 402 17.08 7.02 3.75
CA ARG A 402 17.53 7.29 2.39
C ARG A 402 18.81 8.11 2.41
N ASN A 403 19.68 7.83 1.46
CA ASN A 403 21.02 8.36 1.32
C ASN A 403 21.09 9.15 0.00
N PRO A 404 20.53 10.36 -0.04
CA PRO A 404 20.42 11.15 -1.28
C PRO A 404 21.79 11.51 -1.86
N GLU A 405 22.85 11.57 -1.03
CA GLU A 405 24.24 11.74 -1.49
C GLU A 405 24.68 10.54 -2.35
N ALA A 406 24.38 9.32 -1.91
CA ALA A 406 24.69 8.11 -2.66
C ALA A 406 23.76 7.89 -3.87
N GLU A 407 22.49 8.29 -3.78
CA GLU A 407 21.57 8.31 -4.94
C GLU A 407 22.06 9.26 -6.02
N ALA A 408 22.53 10.46 -5.63
CA ALA A 408 23.14 11.43 -6.53
C ALA A 408 24.50 10.95 -7.09
N ALA A 409 25.27 10.17 -6.32
CA ALA A 409 26.51 9.56 -6.79
C ALA A 409 26.30 8.37 -7.75
N LEU A 410 25.11 7.73 -7.73
CA LEU A 410 24.70 6.74 -8.72
C LEU A 410 24.09 7.38 -9.98
N ALA A 411 23.40 8.51 -9.86
CA ALA A 411 22.71 9.14 -10.99
C ALA A 411 23.68 9.47 -12.14
N GLY A 412 23.40 8.95 -13.34
CA GLY A 412 24.25 9.06 -14.52
C GLY A 412 25.40 8.05 -14.57
N GLN A 413 25.42 7.05 -13.69
CA GLN A 413 26.38 5.93 -13.73
C GLN A 413 25.70 4.67 -14.27
N SER A 414 26.50 3.72 -14.73
CA SER A 414 26.05 2.35 -14.96
C SER A 414 26.86 1.33 -14.15
N ILE A 415 26.26 0.20 -13.83
CA ILE A 415 26.96 -1.00 -13.36
C ILE A 415 26.64 -2.14 -14.31
N ALA A 416 27.62 -2.99 -14.64
CA ALA A 416 27.37 -4.15 -15.49
C ALA A 416 28.28 -5.32 -15.17
N LYS A 417 27.72 -6.53 -15.30
CA LYS A 417 28.44 -7.80 -15.23
C LYS A 417 28.22 -8.57 -16.53
N THR A 418 29.28 -9.18 -17.02
CA THR A 418 29.26 -10.10 -18.15
C THR A 418 29.93 -11.41 -17.73
N ASP A 419 29.21 -12.50 -17.92
CA ASP A 419 29.68 -13.87 -17.71
C ASP A 419 29.88 -14.51 -19.10
N ASN A 420 31.14 -14.79 -19.44
CA ASN A 420 31.53 -15.43 -20.70
C ASN A 420 31.89 -16.88 -20.43
N ASN A 421 31.44 -17.80 -21.28
CA ASN A 421 31.84 -19.20 -21.26
C ASN A 421 32.00 -19.74 -22.69
N ALA A 422 32.47 -20.99 -22.84
CA ALA A 422 32.75 -21.58 -24.14
C ALA A 422 31.51 -21.75 -25.06
N GLY A 423 30.30 -21.69 -24.50
CA GLY A 423 29.04 -21.79 -25.23
C GLY A 423 28.33 -20.46 -25.50
N GLY A 424 28.85 -19.32 -25.01
CA GLY A 424 28.21 -18.02 -25.18
C GLY A 424 28.55 -16.97 -24.12
N PHE A 425 27.79 -15.86 -24.12
CA PHE A 425 27.84 -14.82 -23.09
C PHE A 425 26.45 -14.52 -22.53
N SER A 426 26.40 -14.13 -21.27
CA SER A 426 25.26 -13.44 -20.67
C SER A 426 25.73 -12.19 -19.94
N GLY A 427 25.01 -11.08 -20.07
CA GLY A 427 25.33 -9.83 -19.42
C GLY A 427 24.11 -9.15 -18.84
N THR A 428 24.28 -8.48 -17.70
CA THR A 428 23.27 -7.59 -17.13
C THR A 428 23.89 -6.23 -16.89
N THR A 429 23.30 -5.20 -17.49
CA THR A 429 23.62 -3.78 -17.27
C THR A 429 22.49 -3.12 -16.51
N TYR A 430 22.82 -2.29 -15.53
CA TYR A 430 21.88 -1.39 -14.84
C TYR A 430 22.36 0.05 -15.04
N GLU A 431 21.50 0.90 -15.60
CA GLU A 431 21.77 2.32 -15.85
C GLU A 431 20.92 3.18 -14.92
N PHE A 432 21.56 3.99 -14.08
CA PHE A 432 20.90 4.83 -13.09
C PHE A 432 20.69 6.24 -13.63
N SER A 433 19.45 6.74 -13.58
CA SER A 433 19.09 8.09 -13.98
C SER A 433 18.88 9.01 -12.77
N ALA A 434 19.07 10.31 -12.97
CA ALA A 434 18.62 11.30 -11.99
C ALA A 434 17.11 11.15 -11.70
N GLY A 435 16.71 11.42 -10.46
CA GLY A 435 15.31 11.27 -10.02
C GLY A 435 14.92 9.87 -9.53
N GLY A 436 15.86 8.92 -9.46
CA GLY A 436 15.62 7.60 -8.88
C GLY A 436 15.03 6.56 -9.85
N SER A 437 15.25 6.72 -11.16
CA SER A 437 14.88 5.71 -12.17
C SER A 437 16.09 4.85 -12.54
N VAL A 438 15.88 3.56 -12.79
CA VAL A 438 16.91 2.62 -13.25
C VAL A 438 16.40 1.82 -14.45
N THR A 439 17.22 1.63 -15.46
CA THR A 439 16.95 0.70 -16.57
C THR A 439 17.85 -0.52 -16.43
N THR A 440 17.30 -1.72 -16.51
CA THR A 440 18.07 -2.96 -16.64
C THR A 440 18.02 -3.45 -18.09
N GLU A 441 19.15 -3.88 -18.62
CA GLU A 441 19.24 -4.62 -19.87
C GLU A 441 19.91 -5.97 -19.60
N PHE A 442 19.19 -7.05 -19.89
CA PHE A 442 19.76 -8.40 -19.93
C PHE A 442 20.03 -8.79 -21.37
N LEU A 443 21.29 -9.12 -21.67
CA LEU A 443 21.76 -9.63 -22.95
C LEU A 443 22.15 -11.09 -22.79
N PHE A 444 21.76 -11.94 -23.74
CA PHE A 444 22.35 -13.27 -23.87
C PHE A 444 22.65 -13.60 -25.33
N SER A 445 23.71 -14.36 -25.54
CA SER A 445 24.03 -15.02 -26.80
C SER A 445 24.66 -16.37 -26.50
N GLY A 446 24.36 -17.38 -27.31
CA GLY A 446 25.01 -18.68 -27.23
C GLY A 446 24.87 -19.47 -28.51
N ILE A 447 25.65 -20.55 -28.60
CA ILE A 447 25.69 -21.45 -29.76
C ILE A 447 25.02 -22.76 -29.35
N THR A 448 23.82 -23.03 -29.88
CA THR A 448 23.14 -24.32 -29.68
C THR A 448 23.21 -25.15 -30.96
N GLY A 449 24.29 -25.92 -31.10
CA GLY A 449 24.58 -26.68 -32.31
C GLY A 449 25.27 -25.82 -33.37
N SER A 450 24.60 -25.57 -34.49
CA SER A 450 25.12 -24.75 -35.60
C SER A 450 24.31 -23.46 -35.81
N VAL A 451 23.61 -22.99 -34.78
CA VAL A 451 22.74 -21.80 -34.83
C VAL A 451 23.10 -20.88 -33.66
N ASP A 452 23.39 -19.63 -34.00
CA ASP A 452 23.53 -18.54 -33.04
C ASP A 452 22.14 -18.18 -32.49
N VAL A 453 21.96 -18.31 -31.19
CA VAL A 453 20.77 -17.82 -30.49
C VAL A 453 21.15 -16.61 -29.66
N GLY A 454 20.38 -15.53 -29.76
CA GLY A 454 20.61 -14.32 -29.00
C GLY A 454 19.32 -13.56 -28.74
N GLY A 455 19.32 -12.80 -27.66
CA GLY A 455 18.17 -11.98 -27.28
C GLY A 455 18.55 -10.93 -26.24
N SER A 456 17.78 -9.85 -26.22
CA SER A 456 17.82 -8.82 -25.19
C SER A 456 16.48 -8.70 -24.51
N ASN A 457 16.48 -8.30 -23.24
CA ASN A 457 15.30 -7.87 -22.51
C ASN A 457 15.64 -6.59 -21.75
N THR A 458 14.88 -5.53 -22.01
CA THR A 458 15.04 -4.22 -21.35
C THR A 458 13.84 -3.97 -20.45
N GLU A 459 14.11 -3.53 -19.22
CA GLU A 459 13.07 -3.26 -18.24
C GLU A 459 13.40 -1.98 -17.47
N HIS A 460 12.39 -1.16 -17.20
CA HIS A 460 12.51 0.08 -16.44
C HIS A 460 11.97 -0.10 -15.03
N GLY A 461 12.61 0.55 -14.08
CA GLY A 461 12.30 0.48 -12.66
C GLY A 461 12.69 1.75 -11.92
N THR A 462 12.57 1.72 -10.60
CA THR A 462 13.04 2.77 -9.70
C THR A 462 14.14 2.26 -8.79
N TYR A 463 14.98 3.14 -8.28
CA TYR A 463 16.00 2.82 -7.28
C TYR A 463 16.04 3.85 -6.15
N GLU A 464 16.52 3.40 -5.01
CA GLU A 464 16.88 4.26 -3.89
C GLU A 464 18.09 3.67 -3.13
N VAL A 465 18.78 4.53 -2.39
CA VAL A 465 19.87 4.09 -1.51
C VAL A 465 19.47 4.33 -0.09
N VAL A 466 19.61 3.31 0.74
CA VAL A 466 19.09 3.25 2.10
C VAL A 466 20.23 2.78 3.01
N GLY A 467 20.87 3.74 3.67
CA GLY A 467 22.16 3.54 4.33
C GLY A 467 23.28 3.23 3.32
N GLN A 468 23.76 1.98 3.32
CA GLN A 468 24.68 1.42 2.31
C GLN A 468 23.99 0.44 1.35
N MET A 469 22.69 0.17 1.51
CA MET A 469 21.98 -0.74 0.61
C MET A 469 21.42 0.03 -0.59
N LEU A 470 21.66 -0.47 -1.80
CA LEU A 470 20.90 -0.12 -2.99
C LEU A 470 19.70 -1.06 -3.11
N TYR A 471 18.54 -0.49 -3.39
CA TYR A 471 17.33 -1.22 -3.79
C TYR A 471 16.94 -0.79 -5.19
N MET A 472 16.60 -1.75 -6.05
CA MET A 472 16.13 -1.55 -7.41
C MET A 472 14.83 -2.34 -7.60
N TYR A 473 13.79 -1.66 -8.07
CA TYR A 473 12.42 -2.17 -8.16
C TYR A 473 11.98 -2.24 -9.61
N PHE A 474 11.82 -3.46 -10.12
CA PHE A 474 11.37 -3.76 -11.47
C PHE A 474 9.99 -4.44 -11.43
N ARG A 475 9.35 -4.63 -12.60
CA ARG A 475 8.09 -5.39 -12.71
C ARG A 475 8.34 -6.90 -12.54
N SER A 476 9.53 -7.37 -12.94
CA SER A 476 10.01 -8.75 -12.75
C SER A 476 10.38 -9.09 -11.30
N GLY A 477 10.75 -8.10 -10.49
CA GLY A 477 11.08 -8.29 -9.08
C GLY A 477 11.92 -7.18 -8.47
N GLN A 478 12.38 -7.40 -7.24
CA GLN A 478 13.32 -6.52 -6.55
C GLN A 478 14.75 -7.08 -6.67
N VAL A 479 15.72 -6.21 -6.95
CA VAL A 479 17.15 -6.51 -6.85
C VAL A 479 17.72 -5.61 -5.75
N SER A 480 18.60 -6.15 -4.91
CA SER A 480 19.26 -5.36 -3.87
C SER A 480 20.75 -5.67 -3.78
N GLY A 481 21.52 -4.69 -3.28
CA GLY A 481 22.97 -4.80 -3.17
C GLY A 481 23.57 -3.87 -2.14
N GLU A 482 24.84 -4.08 -1.82
CA GLU A 482 25.61 -3.21 -0.95
C GLU A 482 26.48 -2.25 -1.77
N LEU A 483 26.42 -0.96 -1.44
CA LEU A 483 27.26 0.08 -2.02
C LEU A 483 28.70 -0.05 -1.51
N VAL A 484 29.62 -0.33 -2.42
CA VAL A 484 31.05 -0.45 -2.11
C VAL A 484 31.69 0.92 -2.22
N LYS A 485 32.25 1.40 -1.11
CA LYS A 485 33.02 2.65 -1.04
C LYS A 485 34.50 2.37 -0.78
N GLU A 486 35.37 2.92 -1.61
CA GLU A 486 36.81 2.95 -1.37
C GLU A 486 37.27 4.38 -1.08
N ARG A 487 38.00 4.58 0.03
CA ARG A 487 38.48 5.90 0.48
C ARG A 487 37.35 6.96 0.54
N GLY A 488 36.13 6.53 0.85
CA GLY A 488 34.92 7.37 0.92
C GLY A 488 34.17 7.56 -0.41
N ARG A 489 34.81 7.32 -1.57
CA ARG A 489 34.16 7.41 -2.89
C ARG A 489 33.40 6.12 -3.19
N LEU A 490 32.22 6.25 -3.78
CA LEU A 490 31.50 5.09 -4.34
C LEU A 490 32.31 4.52 -5.52
N THR A 491 32.50 3.21 -5.57
CA THR A 491 33.27 2.51 -6.62
C THR A 491 32.48 1.41 -7.34
N GLY A 492 31.41 0.93 -6.73
CA GLY A 492 30.58 -0.14 -7.29
C GLY A 492 29.45 -0.56 -6.36
N VAL A 493 28.76 -1.60 -6.79
CA VAL A 493 27.69 -2.26 -6.04
C VAL A 493 27.98 -3.75 -5.96
N ARG A 494 27.77 -4.36 -4.81
CA ARG A 494 27.82 -5.81 -4.63
C ARG A 494 26.41 -6.38 -4.69
N LEU A 495 26.08 -7.15 -5.72
CA LEU A 495 24.81 -7.88 -5.86
C LEU A 495 25.06 -9.35 -5.52
N GLY A 496 24.59 -9.80 -4.35
CA GLY A 496 24.97 -11.11 -3.80
C GLY A 496 26.47 -11.18 -3.52
N GLU A 497 27.15 -12.18 -4.06
CA GLU A 497 28.62 -12.30 -3.98
C GLU A 497 29.37 -11.53 -5.08
N ALA A 498 28.67 -11.07 -6.13
CA ALA A 498 29.29 -10.46 -7.29
C ALA A 498 29.48 -8.94 -7.12
N PHE A 499 30.68 -8.44 -7.39
CA PHE A 499 31.00 -7.01 -7.43
C PHE A 499 30.83 -6.44 -8.84
N TYR A 500 30.11 -5.33 -8.94
CA TYR A 500 29.85 -4.59 -10.17
C TYR A 500 30.48 -3.20 -10.03
N PRO A 501 31.58 -2.87 -10.76
CA PRO A 501 32.16 -1.54 -10.71
C PRO A 501 31.23 -0.51 -11.38
N LEU A 502 31.23 0.71 -10.87
CA LEU A 502 30.61 1.85 -11.56
C LEU A 502 31.40 2.24 -12.81
N ARG A 503 30.68 2.66 -13.84
CA ARG A 503 31.18 3.14 -15.13
C ARG A 503 30.57 4.51 -15.44
#